data_AF-A0A1E5RL47-F1
#
_entry.id   AF-A0A1E5RL47-F1
#
_cell.length_a   1.000
_cell.length_b   1.000
_cell.length_c   1.000
_cell.angle_alpha   90.00
_cell.angle_beta   90.00
_cell.angle_gamma   90.00
#
_symmetry.space_group_name_H-M   'P 1'
#
loop_
_entity.id
_entity.type
_entity.pdbx_description
1 polymer ?
#
loop_
_entity_poly.entity_id
_entity_poly.type
_entity_poly.pdbx_seq_one_letter_code
_entity_poly.pdbx_strand_id
1 'polypeptide(L)'
;MKQSVQDLCLDLRCGDITDKQFIKELLSIYSVKSLHDLKPVLERDNLEAYIILEGVLLQSEEPVLNREDIQDDEANCDEDLDDKYNAAEHKLRNLDILSQDVYYPPENFAHVIGNIYRSSFPRSENISFFKQHLKLKSILVLLSDDYPEELLNLYKKHDIKLFTCAIQGNKEPFINIQDETVNKALRIILNPENHPILIHCNKGKHRTGTIVGCIRKLQNWSLTMIFDEYRRFAFPKARGLDQQCIEMYNPNEIEHYAVERKWLPLNW
;
A
#
# COMPACT_ATOMS: atom_id res chain seq x y z
N MET A 1 -43.03 7.22 -9.31
CA MET A 1 -42.22 6.32 -10.15
C MET A 1 -41.30 5.57 -9.21
N LYS A 2 -41.24 4.23 -9.27
CA LYS A 2 -40.24 3.48 -8.47
C LYS A 2 -38.87 3.87 -9.04
N GLN A 3 -38.04 4.52 -8.23
CA GLN A 3 -36.66 4.83 -8.60
C GLN A 3 -35.97 3.50 -8.87
N SER A 4 -35.33 3.38 -10.03
CA SER A 4 -34.58 2.17 -10.38
C SER A 4 -33.39 2.05 -9.44
N VAL A 5 -33.03 0.83 -9.07
CA VAL A 5 -31.83 0.56 -8.25
C VAL A 5 -30.57 1.12 -8.95
N GLN A 6 -30.57 1.19 -10.29
CA GLN A 6 -29.47 1.79 -11.06
C GLN A 6 -29.42 3.32 -10.90
N ASP A 7 -30.58 3.99 -10.87
CA ASP A 7 -30.64 5.44 -10.65
C ASP A 7 -30.14 5.76 -9.24
N LEU A 8 -30.52 4.95 -8.25
CA LEU A 8 -30.06 5.10 -6.87
C LEU A 8 -28.54 4.93 -6.72
N CYS A 9 -27.94 4.00 -7.48
CA CYS A 9 -26.49 3.82 -7.50
C CYS A 9 -25.78 5.01 -8.17
N LEU A 10 -26.37 5.58 -9.22
CA LEU A 10 -25.85 6.77 -9.89
C LEU A 10 -25.92 8.00 -8.98
N ASP A 11 -27.05 8.22 -8.31
CA ASP A 11 -27.25 9.34 -7.39
C ASP A 11 -26.24 9.32 -6.25
N LEU A 12 -25.91 8.13 -5.71
CA LEU A 12 -24.86 8.01 -4.69
C LEU A 12 -23.47 8.32 -5.24
N ARG A 13 -23.14 7.88 -6.47
CA ARG A 13 -21.84 8.17 -7.12
C ARG A 13 -21.69 9.65 -7.45
N CYS A 14 -22.78 10.33 -7.80
CA CYS A 14 -22.82 11.77 -8.07
C CYS A 14 -22.80 12.62 -6.80
N GLY A 15 -23.02 12.00 -5.63
CA GLY A 15 -23.09 12.68 -4.32
C GLY A 15 -24.44 13.36 -4.05
N ASP A 16 -25.48 13.01 -4.81
CA ASP A 16 -26.83 13.58 -4.68
C ASP A 16 -27.60 13.01 -3.49
N ILE A 17 -27.20 11.82 -3.01
CA ILE A 17 -27.76 11.16 -1.81
C ILE A 17 -26.64 10.70 -0.87
N THR A 18 -26.97 10.60 0.42
CA THR A 18 -26.04 10.11 1.45
C THR A 18 -26.10 8.58 1.59
N ASP A 19 -25.04 7.97 2.10
CA ASP A 19 -24.95 6.54 2.42
C ASP A 19 -26.15 6.01 3.23
N LYS A 20 -26.60 6.77 4.24
CA LYS A 20 -27.77 6.41 5.06
C LYS A 20 -29.07 6.44 4.26
N GLN A 21 -29.18 7.38 3.32
CA GLN A 21 -30.34 7.51 2.46
C GLN A 21 -30.38 6.40 1.41
N PHE A 22 -29.22 6.08 0.82
CA PHE A 22 -29.03 4.95 -0.07
C PHE A 22 -29.49 3.62 0.56
N ILE A 23 -29.02 3.33 1.78
CA ILE A 23 -29.43 2.11 2.51
C ILE A 23 -30.94 2.07 2.75
N LYS A 24 -31.53 3.19 3.21
CA LYS A 24 -32.97 3.26 3.51
C LYS A 24 -33.83 3.04 2.26
N GLU A 25 -33.41 3.59 1.13
CA GLU A 25 -34.11 3.44 -0.14
C GLU A 25 -33.97 2.02 -0.70
N LEU A 26 -32.80 1.38 -0.58
CA LEU A 26 -32.63 -0.04 -0.93
C LEU A 26 -33.53 -0.96 -0.09
N LEU A 27 -33.59 -0.76 1.24
CA LEU A 27 -34.47 -1.53 2.12
C LEU A 27 -35.95 -1.37 1.72
N SER A 28 -36.34 -0.16 1.31
CA SER A 28 -37.70 0.12 0.82
C SER A 28 -38.00 -0.52 -0.54
N ILE A 29 -37.03 -0.53 -1.48
CA ILE A 29 -37.20 -1.11 -2.81
C ILE A 29 -37.38 -2.63 -2.72
N TYR A 30 -36.53 -3.29 -1.93
CA TYR A 30 -36.55 -4.74 -1.76
C TYR A 30 -37.53 -5.21 -0.67
N SER A 31 -38.22 -4.28 0.00
CA SER A 31 -39.22 -4.57 1.05
C SER A 31 -38.69 -5.45 2.19
N VAL A 32 -37.43 -5.24 2.57
CA VAL A 32 -36.73 -5.96 3.63
C VAL A 32 -36.47 -5.05 4.84
N LYS A 33 -36.43 -5.62 6.04
CA LYS A 33 -36.35 -4.86 7.29
C LYS A 33 -34.92 -4.72 7.84
N SER A 34 -33.98 -5.53 7.35
CA SER A 34 -32.61 -5.56 7.85
C SER A 34 -31.59 -5.68 6.72
N LEU A 35 -30.38 -5.19 6.98
CA LEU A 35 -29.23 -5.33 6.07
C LEU A 35 -28.84 -6.79 5.85
N HIS A 36 -29.00 -7.63 6.89
CA HIS A 36 -28.71 -9.06 6.82
C HIS A 36 -29.61 -9.78 5.79
N ASP A 37 -30.86 -9.35 5.68
CA ASP A 37 -31.81 -9.90 4.70
C ASP A 37 -31.63 -9.29 3.30
N LEU A 38 -31.10 -8.06 3.23
CA LEU A 38 -30.88 -7.34 1.98
C LEU A 38 -29.68 -7.87 1.18
N LYS A 39 -28.56 -8.16 1.86
CA LYS A 39 -27.31 -8.65 1.25
C LYS A 39 -27.49 -9.83 0.28
N PRO A 40 -28.10 -10.97 0.68
CA PRO A 40 -28.24 -12.13 -0.21
C PRO A 40 -29.22 -11.91 -1.37
N VAL A 41 -30.13 -10.93 -1.26
CA VAL A 41 -31.07 -10.57 -2.33
C VAL A 41 -30.36 -9.70 -3.37
N LEU A 42 -29.59 -8.70 -2.93
CA LEU A 42 -28.80 -7.85 -3.83
C LEU A 42 -27.72 -8.64 -4.58
N GLU A 43 -27.06 -9.60 -3.91
CA GLU A 43 -26.05 -10.46 -4.55
C GLU A 43 -26.61 -11.22 -5.77
N ARG A 44 -27.91 -11.56 -5.75
CA ARG A 44 -28.60 -12.27 -6.83
C ARG A 44 -29.21 -11.34 -7.88
N ASP A 45 -29.82 -10.24 -7.44
CA ASP A 45 -30.63 -9.38 -8.32
C ASP A 45 -29.84 -8.19 -8.89
N ASN A 46 -28.87 -7.64 -8.15
CA ASN A 46 -28.11 -6.47 -8.58
C ASN A 46 -26.73 -6.40 -7.89
N LEU A 47 -25.74 -7.02 -8.53
CA LEU A 47 -24.38 -7.13 -8.01
C LEU A 47 -23.70 -5.76 -7.80
N GLU A 48 -24.02 -4.75 -8.62
CA GLU A 48 -23.48 -3.40 -8.47
C GLU A 48 -23.95 -2.75 -7.15
N ALA A 49 -25.25 -2.81 -6.87
CA ALA A 49 -25.81 -2.28 -5.63
C ALA A 49 -25.30 -3.04 -4.39
N TYR A 50 -25.07 -4.35 -4.52
CA TYR A 50 -24.45 -5.16 -3.47
C TYR A 50 -23.03 -4.67 -3.13
N ILE A 51 -22.19 -4.46 -4.15
CA ILE A 51 -20.81 -4.00 -3.96
C ILE A 51 -20.77 -2.61 -3.33
N ILE A 52 -21.64 -1.70 -3.77
CA ILE A 52 -21.75 -0.36 -3.21
C ILE A 52 -22.18 -0.42 -1.75
N LEU A 53 -23.18 -1.26 -1.41
CA LEU A 53 -23.63 -1.44 -0.04
C LEU A 53 -22.53 -1.99 0.87
N GLU A 54 -21.75 -2.98 0.44
CA GLU A 54 -20.60 -3.48 1.20
C GLU A 54 -19.53 -2.38 1.41
N GLY A 55 -19.25 -1.58 0.39
CA GLY A 55 -18.33 -0.44 0.50
C GLY A 55 -18.80 0.60 1.52
N VAL A 56 -20.10 0.93 1.51
CA VAL A 56 -20.70 1.86 2.48
C VAL A 56 -20.64 1.31 3.91
N LEU A 57 -20.93 0.03 4.10
CA LEU A 57 -20.92 -0.59 5.43
C LEU A 57 -19.50 -0.64 6.01
N LEU A 58 -18.49 -0.93 5.19
CA LEU A 58 -17.09 -0.91 5.58
C LEU A 58 -16.60 0.49 5.98
N GLN A 59 -17.16 1.56 5.40
CA GLN A 59 -16.86 2.94 5.81
C GLN A 59 -17.59 3.34 7.09
N SER A 60 -18.75 2.73 7.38
CA SER A 60 -19.53 3.00 8.60
C SER A 60 -19.05 2.26 9.85
N GLU A 61 -18.20 1.24 9.68
CA GLU A 61 -17.57 0.48 10.78
C GLU A 61 -16.28 1.14 11.31
N GLU A 62 -15.88 2.31 10.78
CA GLU A 62 -14.85 3.13 11.43
C GLU A 62 -15.45 3.88 12.64
N PRO A 63 -14.87 3.76 13.86
CA PRO A 63 -15.39 4.45 15.02
C PRO A 63 -15.21 5.96 14.85
N VAL A 64 -16.33 6.69 14.85
CA VAL A 64 -16.33 8.14 15.00
C VAL A 64 -15.81 8.46 16.40
N LEU A 65 -14.58 8.97 16.50
CA LEU A 65 -14.06 9.59 17.71
C LEU A 65 -14.92 10.82 18.06
N ASN A 66 -15.87 10.65 18.99
CA ASN A 66 -16.50 11.77 19.68
C ASN A 66 -15.43 12.45 20.55
N ARG A 67 -15.26 13.75 20.33
CA ARG A 67 -14.21 14.60 20.94
C ARG A 67 -14.44 14.96 22.42
N GLU A 68 -15.31 14.26 23.13
CA GLU A 68 -15.61 14.55 24.53
C GLU A 68 -15.50 13.24 25.29
N ASP A 69 -14.30 12.94 25.78
CA ASP A 69 -13.97 12.18 27.00
C ASP A 69 -12.53 11.65 26.88
N ILE A 70 -11.56 12.51 27.22
CA ILE A 70 -10.23 12.04 27.61
C ILE A 70 -10.38 11.42 28.99
N GLN A 71 -10.51 10.10 29.03
CA GLN A 71 -10.06 9.30 30.16
C GLN A 71 -9.02 8.32 29.62
N ASP A 72 -7.78 8.55 30.05
CA ASP A 72 -6.67 7.63 29.91
C ASP A 72 -7.07 6.27 30.51
N ASP A 73 -7.24 5.26 29.66
CA ASP A 73 -7.13 3.87 30.10
C ASP A 73 -6.27 3.10 29.08
N GLU A 74 -5.16 2.60 29.62
CA GLU A 74 -4.11 1.85 28.94
C GLU A 74 -4.60 0.53 28.33
N ALA A 75 -3.87 0.11 27.30
CA ALA A 75 -3.77 -1.27 26.82
C ALA A 75 -4.89 -1.80 25.90
N ASN A 76 -5.00 -1.23 24.70
CA ASN A 76 -5.19 -2.08 23.53
C ASN A 76 -4.46 -1.47 22.32
N CYS A 77 -3.25 -1.96 22.07
CA CYS A 77 -2.44 -1.54 20.93
C CYS A 77 -3.01 -2.19 19.67
N ASP A 78 -4.09 -1.62 19.12
CA ASP A 78 -4.60 -2.03 17.82
C ASP A 78 -3.47 -1.80 16.79
N GLU A 79 -2.88 -2.89 16.34
CA GLU A 79 -1.94 -2.88 15.25
C GLU A 79 -2.66 -2.31 14.03
N ASP A 80 -2.29 -1.10 13.57
CA ASP A 80 -2.76 -0.63 12.25
C ASP A 80 -2.70 -1.77 11.23
N LEU A 81 -3.87 -2.18 10.72
CA LEU A 81 -4.05 -3.31 9.80
C LEU A 81 -3.12 -3.24 8.57
N ASP A 82 -2.66 -2.03 8.23
CA ASP A 82 -1.75 -1.78 7.12
C ASP A 82 -0.31 -2.26 7.37
N ASP A 83 0.08 -2.57 8.60
CA ASP A 83 1.46 -2.94 8.90
C ASP A 83 1.75 -4.44 8.83
N LYS A 84 0.71 -5.28 8.96
CA LYS A 84 0.77 -6.74 8.83
C LYS A 84 0.35 -7.20 7.44
N TYR A 85 1.01 -8.23 6.93
CA TYR A 85 0.52 -8.92 5.74
C TYR A 85 -0.84 -9.61 6.02
N ASN A 86 -1.86 -9.32 5.20
CA ASN A 86 -3.20 -9.91 5.33
C ASN A 86 -3.52 -10.88 4.16
N ALA A 87 -3.28 -12.17 4.37
CA ALA A 87 -3.49 -13.19 3.34
C ALA A 87 -4.93 -13.27 2.80
N ALA A 88 -5.94 -12.96 3.61
CA ALA A 88 -7.36 -13.03 3.21
C ALA A 88 -7.73 -11.90 2.25
N GLU A 89 -7.32 -10.66 2.55
CA GLU A 89 -7.49 -9.50 1.66
C GLU A 89 -6.84 -9.77 0.29
N HIS A 90 -5.63 -10.34 0.31
CA HIS A 90 -4.90 -10.66 -0.91
C HIS A 90 -5.54 -11.77 -1.75
N LYS A 91 -6.18 -12.76 -1.13
CA LYS A 91 -6.88 -13.84 -1.85
C LYS A 91 -8.16 -13.36 -2.53
N LEU A 92 -8.98 -12.55 -1.85
CA LEU A 92 -10.23 -12.04 -2.39
C LEU A 92 -10.03 -11.24 -3.69
N ARG A 93 -8.99 -10.40 -3.74
CA ARG A 93 -8.71 -9.58 -4.93
C ARG A 93 -8.14 -10.36 -6.12
N ASN A 94 -7.61 -11.58 -5.92
CA ASN A 94 -7.10 -12.41 -7.00
C ASN A 94 -8.21 -13.11 -7.82
N LEU A 95 -9.48 -13.08 -7.37
CA LEU A 95 -10.58 -13.78 -8.03
C LEU A 95 -11.17 -13.04 -9.25
N ASP A 96 -10.86 -11.75 -9.44
CA ASP A 96 -11.61 -10.87 -10.36
C ASP A 96 -11.06 -10.73 -11.80
N ILE A 97 -10.07 -11.52 -12.23
CA ILE A 97 -9.45 -11.29 -13.56
C ILE A 97 -9.38 -12.56 -14.40
N LEU A 98 -10.35 -12.68 -15.32
CA LEU A 98 -10.34 -13.61 -16.46
C LEU A 98 -10.47 -12.82 -17.77
N SER A 99 -9.34 -12.47 -18.42
CA SER A 99 -9.15 -12.48 -19.90
C SER A 99 -7.85 -11.75 -20.36
N GLN A 100 -7.12 -12.41 -21.28
CA GLN A 100 -6.07 -12.01 -22.24
C GLN A 100 -5.07 -10.87 -21.92
N ASP A 101 -3.76 -11.19 -21.94
CA ASP A 101 -2.56 -10.33 -22.11
C ASP A 101 -2.54 -8.91 -21.50
N VAL A 102 -3.34 -8.65 -20.46
CA VAL A 102 -3.25 -7.44 -19.66
C VAL A 102 -2.25 -7.66 -18.53
N TYR A 103 -1.21 -6.82 -18.50
CA TYR A 103 -0.24 -6.81 -17.42
C TYR A 103 -0.69 -5.82 -16.35
N TYR A 104 -0.88 -6.31 -15.13
CA TYR A 104 -1.25 -5.48 -14.01
C TYR A 104 0.00 -5.13 -13.21
N PRO A 105 0.46 -3.86 -13.20
CA PRO A 105 1.44 -3.44 -12.21
C PRO A 105 0.82 -3.58 -10.81
N PRO A 106 1.62 -3.85 -9.76
CA PRO A 106 1.09 -3.85 -8.41
C PRO A 106 0.52 -2.49 -8.05
N GLU A 107 -0.38 -2.46 -7.06
CA GLU A 107 -0.89 -1.19 -6.55
C GLU A 107 0.26 -0.28 -6.07
N ASN A 108 0.05 1.03 -6.15
CA ASN A 108 1.06 2.01 -5.74
C ASN A 108 2.43 1.86 -6.44
N PHE A 109 2.47 1.22 -7.61
CA PHE A 109 3.68 1.04 -8.40
C PHE A 109 4.17 2.35 -9.03
N ALA A 110 5.46 2.63 -8.93
CA ALA A 110 6.10 3.74 -9.63
C ALA A 110 7.60 3.49 -9.86
N HIS A 111 8.13 4.17 -10.87
CA HIS A 111 9.58 4.32 -11.05
C HIS A 111 10.13 5.33 -10.04
N VAL A 112 11.30 5.03 -9.45
CA VAL A 112 11.97 5.93 -8.50
C VAL A 112 13.11 6.65 -9.20
N ILE A 113 14.11 5.90 -9.68
CA ILE A 113 15.25 6.41 -10.45
C ILE A 113 15.97 5.25 -11.13
N GLY A 114 16.46 5.44 -12.37
CA GLY A 114 17.25 4.45 -13.09
C GLY A 114 16.51 3.12 -13.18
N ASN A 115 17.05 2.08 -12.54
CA ASN A 115 16.45 0.74 -12.50
C ASN A 115 15.87 0.38 -11.12
N ILE A 116 15.50 1.39 -10.33
CA ILE A 116 14.89 1.25 -9.00
C ILE A 116 13.39 1.60 -9.08
N TYR A 117 12.55 0.70 -8.59
CA TYR A 117 11.10 0.82 -8.60
C TYR A 117 10.53 0.69 -7.19
N ARG A 118 9.32 1.19 -6.98
CA ARG A 118 8.55 1.04 -5.74
C ARG A 118 7.18 0.43 -6.02
N SER A 119 6.60 -0.28 -5.05
CA SER A 119 5.19 -0.70 -5.10
C SER A 119 4.62 -1.05 -3.72
N SER A 120 3.32 -1.37 -3.69
CA SER A 120 2.71 -2.19 -2.64
C SER A 120 3.14 -3.67 -2.78
N PHE A 121 2.62 -4.52 -1.89
CA PHE A 121 2.89 -5.94 -1.83
C PHE A 121 2.46 -6.64 -3.13
N PRO A 122 3.40 -7.26 -3.87
CA PRO A 122 3.10 -7.94 -5.11
C PRO A 122 2.19 -9.16 -4.94
N ARG A 123 1.35 -9.41 -5.95
CA ARG A 123 0.51 -10.60 -6.08
C ARG A 123 0.97 -11.46 -7.27
N SER A 124 0.44 -12.69 -7.33
CA SER A 124 0.79 -13.66 -8.37
C SER A 124 0.49 -13.15 -9.79
N GLU A 125 -0.56 -12.35 -9.94
CA GLU A 125 -0.93 -11.67 -11.19
C GLU A 125 0.13 -10.66 -11.69
N ASN A 126 0.91 -10.05 -10.79
CA ASN A 126 1.91 -9.04 -11.16
C ASN A 126 3.22 -9.66 -11.68
N ILE A 127 3.43 -10.97 -11.50
CA ILE A 127 4.66 -11.66 -11.92
C ILE A 127 4.89 -11.53 -13.43
N SER A 128 3.82 -11.60 -14.22
CA SER A 128 3.89 -11.41 -15.67
C SER A 128 4.43 -10.02 -16.02
N PHE A 129 3.97 -8.97 -15.32
CA PHE A 129 4.46 -7.60 -15.50
C PHE A 129 5.96 -7.48 -15.15
N PHE A 130 6.37 -8.06 -14.02
CA PHE A 130 7.77 -8.04 -13.56
C PHE A 130 8.73 -8.68 -14.55
N LYS A 131 8.30 -9.75 -15.22
CA LYS A 131 9.17 -10.47 -16.15
C LYS A 131 9.21 -9.85 -17.53
N GLN A 132 8.05 -9.51 -18.07
CA GLN A 132 7.97 -9.14 -19.47
C GLN A 132 8.32 -7.67 -19.69
N HIS A 133 7.95 -6.79 -18.74
CA HIS A 133 8.20 -5.35 -18.85
C HIS A 133 9.42 -4.90 -18.06
N LEU A 134 9.47 -5.19 -16.76
CA LEU A 134 10.56 -4.68 -15.90
C LEU A 134 11.84 -5.51 -15.98
N LYS A 135 11.71 -6.80 -16.34
CA LYS A 135 12.80 -7.78 -16.27
C LYS A 135 13.52 -7.73 -14.92
N LEU A 136 12.73 -7.72 -13.83
CA LEU A 136 13.27 -7.62 -12.47
C LEU A 136 14.28 -8.73 -12.19
N LYS A 137 15.40 -8.31 -11.58
CA LYS A 137 16.46 -9.18 -11.07
C LYS A 137 16.30 -9.41 -9.57
N SER A 138 15.84 -8.41 -8.83
CA SER A 138 15.65 -8.54 -7.39
C SER A 138 14.46 -7.74 -6.84
N ILE A 139 14.04 -8.13 -5.65
CA ILE A 139 12.99 -7.48 -4.87
C ILE A 139 13.53 -7.28 -3.45
N LEU A 140 13.33 -6.10 -2.88
CA LEU A 140 13.58 -5.80 -1.47
C LEU A 140 12.25 -5.62 -0.74
N VAL A 141 11.98 -6.51 0.21
CA VAL A 141 10.82 -6.42 1.11
C VAL A 141 11.23 -5.80 2.44
N LEU A 142 10.45 -4.82 2.89
CA LEU A 142 10.68 -4.05 4.12
C LEU A 142 9.84 -4.53 5.31
N LEU A 143 9.22 -5.70 5.20
CA LEU A 143 8.37 -6.32 6.22
C LEU A 143 9.18 -7.27 7.10
N SER A 144 8.74 -7.46 8.34
CA SER A 144 9.27 -8.47 9.26
C SER A 144 8.56 -9.82 9.14
N ASP A 145 7.39 -9.84 8.52
CA ASP A 145 6.54 -11.03 8.38
C ASP A 145 7.10 -12.02 7.36
N ASP A 146 6.73 -13.28 7.51
CA ASP A 146 7.06 -14.33 6.55
C ASP A 146 6.46 -14.06 5.17
N TYR A 147 7.25 -14.31 4.13
CA TYR A 147 6.83 -14.12 2.76
C TYR A 147 6.03 -15.34 2.26
N PRO A 148 4.90 -15.17 1.54
CA PRO A 148 4.10 -16.28 1.04
C PRO A 148 4.91 -17.25 0.16
N GLU A 149 4.87 -18.54 0.49
CA GLU A 149 5.64 -19.58 -0.20
C GLU A 149 5.31 -19.67 -1.70
N GLU A 150 4.05 -19.45 -2.07
CA GLU A 150 3.61 -19.44 -3.48
C GLU A 150 4.38 -18.40 -4.30
N LEU A 151 4.53 -17.18 -3.78
CA LEU A 151 5.29 -16.13 -4.43
C LEU A 151 6.79 -16.41 -4.41
N LEU A 152 7.32 -16.96 -3.31
CA LEU A 152 8.74 -17.36 -3.25
C LEU A 152 9.08 -18.40 -4.32
N ASN A 153 8.19 -19.37 -4.55
CA ASN A 153 8.35 -20.38 -5.59
C ASN A 153 8.28 -19.77 -6.99
N LEU A 154 7.39 -18.80 -7.21
CA LEU A 154 7.34 -18.04 -8.46
C LEU A 154 8.65 -17.25 -8.67
N TYR A 155 9.13 -16.53 -7.65
CA TYR A 155 10.39 -15.79 -7.74
C TYR A 155 11.58 -16.71 -8.06
N LYS A 156 11.67 -17.88 -7.41
CA LYS A 156 12.70 -18.89 -7.70
C LYS A 156 12.61 -19.40 -9.14
N LYS A 157 11.41 -19.76 -9.60
CA LYS A 157 11.17 -20.22 -10.99
C LYS A 157 11.61 -19.16 -12.02
N HIS A 158 11.50 -17.91 -11.62
CA HIS A 158 11.75 -16.76 -12.44
C HIS A 158 13.12 -16.13 -12.19
N ASP A 159 14.00 -16.71 -11.37
CA ASP A 159 15.33 -16.16 -11.04
C ASP A 159 15.27 -14.70 -10.52
N ILE A 160 14.27 -14.41 -9.70
CA ILE A 160 14.14 -13.14 -8.97
C ILE A 160 14.67 -13.36 -7.56
N LYS A 161 15.69 -12.59 -7.18
CA LYS A 161 16.27 -12.65 -5.83
C LYS A 161 15.46 -11.79 -4.85
N LEU A 162 14.94 -12.40 -3.79
CA LEU A 162 14.30 -11.67 -2.70
C LEU A 162 15.34 -11.31 -1.62
N PHE A 163 15.38 -10.04 -1.25
CA PHE A 163 16.09 -9.51 -0.09
C PHE A 163 15.07 -9.10 0.97
N THR A 164 15.33 -9.46 2.23
CA THR A 164 14.50 -9.07 3.37
C THR A 164 15.27 -8.06 4.22
N CYS A 165 14.66 -6.92 4.51
CA CYS A 165 15.18 -5.94 5.44
C CYS A 165 14.03 -5.44 6.30
N ALA A 166 13.81 -6.11 7.43
CA ALA A 166 12.75 -5.78 8.36
C ALA A 166 12.95 -4.37 8.93
N ILE A 167 12.09 -3.43 8.52
CA ILE A 167 12.01 -2.10 9.10
C ILE A 167 10.80 -2.08 10.01
N GLN A 168 11.01 -1.81 11.31
CA GLN A 168 9.90 -1.62 12.23
C GLN A 168 9.09 -0.39 11.80
N GLY A 169 7.76 -0.50 11.86
CA GLY A 169 6.89 0.63 11.57
C GLY A 169 7.14 1.76 12.57
N ASN A 170 7.28 2.99 12.07
CA ASN A 170 7.39 4.15 12.93
C ASN A 170 6.02 4.49 13.50
N LYS A 171 5.77 4.05 14.73
CA LYS A 171 4.52 4.27 15.47
C LYS A 171 4.81 4.94 16.80
N GLU A 172 3.82 5.67 17.30
CA GLU A 172 3.79 6.09 18.69
C GLU A 172 3.63 4.86 19.60
N PRO A 173 4.32 4.79 20.76
CA PRO A 173 5.24 5.79 21.31
C PRO A 173 6.70 5.53 20.84
N PHE A 174 7.20 6.41 19.97
CA PHE A 174 8.63 6.64 19.70
C PHE A 174 9.49 5.48 19.14
N ILE A 175 9.00 4.68 18.19
CA ILE A 175 9.88 3.75 17.45
C ILE A 175 10.51 4.48 16.25
N ASN A 176 11.65 5.13 16.47
CA ASN A 176 12.42 5.73 15.37
C ASN A 176 13.04 4.63 14.49
N ILE A 177 12.91 4.75 13.17
CA ILE A 177 13.63 3.88 12.23
C ILE A 177 15.13 4.14 12.41
N GLN A 178 15.88 3.11 12.79
CA GLN A 178 17.32 3.25 13.02
C GLN A 178 18.07 3.46 11.70
N ASP A 179 18.99 4.43 11.68
CA ASP A 179 19.86 4.76 10.55
C ASP A 179 20.60 3.53 10.02
N GLU A 180 21.01 2.62 10.90
CA GLU A 180 21.67 1.36 10.52
C GLU A 180 20.79 0.47 9.62
N THR A 181 19.49 0.42 9.90
CA THR A 181 18.54 -0.38 9.12
C THR A 181 18.29 0.26 7.77
N VAL A 182 18.18 1.59 7.72
CA VAL A 182 18.12 2.36 6.47
C VAL A 182 19.38 2.13 5.64
N ASN A 183 20.56 2.20 6.25
CA ASN A 183 21.85 1.96 5.60
C ASN A 183 21.95 0.54 5.03
N LYS A 184 21.47 -0.48 5.78
CA LYS A 184 21.39 -1.86 5.28
C LYS A 184 20.50 -1.97 4.03
N ALA A 185 19.32 -1.37 4.05
CA ALA A 185 18.42 -1.36 2.90
C ALA A 185 19.06 -0.63 1.70
N LEU A 186 19.63 0.57 1.92
CA LEU A 186 20.24 1.36 0.86
C LEU A 186 21.47 0.68 0.25
N ARG A 187 22.29 -0.05 1.02
CA ARG A 187 23.39 -0.85 0.46
C ARG A 187 22.93 -1.89 -0.55
N ILE A 188 21.75 -2.49 -0.32
CA ILE A 188 21.14 -3.44 -1.25
C ILE A 188 20.58 -2.70 -2.48
N ILE A 189 19.85 -1.61 -2.24
CA ILE A 189 19.18 -0.84 -3.29
C ILE A 189 20.18 -0.20 -4.25
N LEU A 190 21.25 0.40 -3.73
CA LEU A 190 22.20 1.16 -4.53
C LEU A 190 23.17 0.28 -5.33
N ASN A 191 23.28 -1.01 -5.01
CA ASN A 191 24.17 -1.92 -5.72
C ASN A 191 23.63 -2.21 -7.14
N PRO A 192 24.33 -1.81 -8.21
CA PRO A 192 23.89 -2.02 -9.59
C PRO A 192 23.72 -3.50 -9.96
N GLU A 193 24.44 -4.39 -9.28
CA GLU A 193 24.30 -5.85 -9.49
C GLU A 193 22.93 -6.38 -9.07
N ASN A 194 22.16 -5.63 -8.29
CA ASN A 194 20.80 -6.03 -7.90
C ASN A 194 19.74 -5.48 -8.88
N HIS A 195 20.11 -4.61 -9.82
CA HIS A 195 19.16 -3.93 -10.70
C HIS A 195 18.77 -4.81 -11.90
N PRO A 196 17.53 -4.71 -12.40
CA PRO A 196 16.42 -3.88 -11.88
C PRO A 196 15.82 -4.40 -10.56
N ILE A 197 15.58 -3.50 -9.62
CA ILE A 197 15.14 -3.80 -8.24
C ILE A 197 13.80 -3.14 -7.92
N LEU A 198 12.91 -3.89 -7.26
CA LEU A 198 11.64 -3.40 -6.73
C LEU A 198 11.69 -3.31 -5.20
N ILE A 199 11.29 -2.17 -4.64
CA ILE A 199 11.17 -1.95 -3.20
C ILE A 199 9.70 -1.98 -2.82
N HIS A 200 9.32 -2.80 -1.83
CA HIS A 200 7.96 -2.79 -1.32
C HIS A 200 7.87 -3.08 0.18
N CYS A 201 6.75 -2.66 0.77
CA CYS A 201 6.29 -3.11 2.08
C CYS A 201 4.91 -3.75 1.90
N ASN A 202 3.94 -3.45 2.77
CA ASN A 202 2.57 -3.92 2.59
C ASN A 202 1.83 -3.03 1.57
N LYS A 203 1.50 -1.78 1.93
CA LYS A 203 0.81 -0.85 1.01
C LYS A 203 1.76 0.04 0.16
N GLY A 204 3.08 -0.09 0.34
CA GLY A 204 4.07 0.72 -0.38
C GLY A 204 4.10 2.19 0.04
N LYS A 205 3.57 2.51 1.23
CA LYS A 205 3.34 3.88 1.73
C LYS A 205 4.44 4.33 2.70
N HIS A 206 4.38 3.86 3.95
CA HIS A 206 5.22 4.32 5.07
C HIS A 206 6.68 3.88 4.91
N ARG A 207 7.00 2.61 5.17
CA ARG A 207 8.37 2.05 5.11
C ARG A 207 9.04 2.28 3.75
N THR A 208 8.33 1.97 2.66
CA THR A 208 8.82 2.23 1.30
C THR A 208 9.00 3.72 1.03
N GLY A 209 8.06 4.56 1.47
CA GLY A 209 8.16 6.01 1.32
C GLY A 209 9.34 6.61 2.08
N THR A 210 9.60 6.14 3.29
CA THR A 210 10.77 6.57 4.09
C THR A 210 12.08 6.22 3.39
N ILE A 211 12.23 4.97 2.92
CA ILE A 211 13.42 4.56 2.16
C ILE A 211 13.58 5.35 0.87
N VAL A 212 12.49 5.54 0.10
CA VAL A 212 12.54 6.36 -1.12
C VAL A 212 12.91 7.82 -0.79
N GLY A 213 12.39 8.38 0.30
CA GLY A 213 12.77 9.71 0.77
C GLY A 213 14.26 9.82 1.10
N CYS A 214 14.84 8.80 1.73
CA CYS A 214 16.30 8.73 1.96
C CYS A 214 17.09 8.62 0.66
N ILE A 215 16.59 7.90 -0.36
CA ILE A 215 17.21 7.91 -1.70
C ILE A 215 17.17 9.32 -2.29
N ARG A 216 16.06 10.05 -2.17
CA ARG A 216 15.96 11.44 -2.66
C ARG A 216 16.93 12.38 -1.95
N LYS A 217 17.19 12.16 -0.65
CA LYS A 217 18.24 12.90 0.08
C LYS A 217 19.62 12.67 -0.53
N LEU A 218 19.98 11.43 -0.90
CA LEU A 218 21.24 11.14 -1.60
C LEU A 218 21.35 11.79 -2.99
N GLN A 219 20.21 12.11 -3.60
CA GLN A 219 20.15 12.87 -4.85
C GLN A 219 20.21 14.39 -4.63
N ASN A 220 20.41 14.85 -3.39
CA ASN A 220 20.38 16.26 -3.00
C ASN A 220 19.06 16.98 -3.35
N TRP A 221 17.93 16.28 -3.28
CA TRP A 221 16.62 16.92 -3.42
C TRP A 221 16.30 17.79 -2.20
N SER A 222 15.54 18.88 -2.41
CA SER A 222 15.00 19.68 -1.32
C SER A 222 13.96 18.90 -0.52
N LEU A 223 13.97 19.02 0.81
CA LEU A 223 12.98 18.36 1.70
C LEU A 223 11.52 18.62 1.28
N THR A 224 11.21 19.80 0.76
CA THR A 224 9.88 20.14 0.24
C THR A 224 9.40 19.15 -0.82
N MET A 225 10.24 18.85 -1.82
CA MET A 225 9.91 17.90 -2.89
C MET A 225 9.90 16.45 -2.40
N ILE A 226 10.77 16.13 -1.44
CA ILE A 226 10.80 14.79 -0.84
C ILE A 226 9.51 14.50 -0.08
N PHE A 227 9.04 15.46 0.73
CA PHE A 227 7.81 15.31 1.49
C PHE A 227 6.57 15.33 0.59
N ASP A 228 6.58 16.12 -0.48
CA ASP A 228 5.50 16.09 -1.47
C ASP A 228 5.38 14.70 -2.14
N GLU A 229 6.50 14.14 -2.62
CA GLU A 229 6.52 12.78 -3.17
C GLU A 229 6.04 11.75 -2.16
N TYR A 230 6.54 11.81 -0.92
CA TYR A 230 6.10 10.93 0.15
C TYR A 230 4.58 11.01 0.36
N ARG A 231 4.02 12.20 0.54
CA ARG A 231 2.59 12.40 0.80
C ARG A 231 1.74 11.91 -0.36
N ARG A 232 2.17 12.14 -1.59
CA ARG A 232 1.49 11.66 -2.80
C ARG A 232 1.31 10.14 -2.79
N PHE A 233 2.35 9.39 -2.43
CA PHE A 233 2.28 7.92 -2.37
C PHE A 233 1.69 7.38 -1.06
N ALA A 234 1.71 8.17 0.02
CA ALA A 234 1.19 7.77 1.32
C ALA A 234 -0.29 8.14 1.53
N PHE A 235 -0.87 9.00 0.68
CA PHE A 235 -2.27 9.40 0.77
C PHE A 235 -3.22 8.18 0.83
N PRO A 236 -4.29 8.21 1.65
CA PRO A 236 -4.66 9.27 2.61
C PRO A 236 -3.95 9.17 3.97
N LYS A 237 -3.13 8.15 4.19
CA LYS A 237 -2.56 7.78 5.50
C LYS A 237 -1.12 8.27 5.67
N ALA A 238 -0.81 9.50 5.26
CA ALA A 238 0.53 10.06 5.43
C ALA A 238 0.85 10.29 6.92
N ARG A 239 2.03 9.86 7.38
CA ARG A 239 2.48 10.01 8.77
C ARG A 239 3.52 11.13 8.90
N GLY A 240 3.41 11.95 9.94
CA GLY A 240 4.40 12.98 10.24
C GLY A 240 5.75 12.40 10.65
N LEU A 241 5.72 11.31 11.44
CA LEU A 241 6.90 10.63 11.94
C LEU A 241 7.80 10.07 10.81
N ASP A 242 7.23 9.59 9.71
CA ASP A 242 8.02 9.14 8.55
C ASP A 242 8.80 10.30 7.90
N GLN A 243 8.17 11.48 7.79
CA GLN A 243 8.82 12.67 7.24
C GLN A 243 9.94 13.15 8.17
N GLN A 244 9.71 13.10 9.49
CA GLN A 244 10.74 13.39 10.49
C GLN A 244 11.92 12.40 10.41
N CYS A 245 11.65 11.10 10.21
CA CYS A 245 12.73 10.12 9.96
C CYS A 245 13.54 10.50 8.73
N ILE A 246 12.90 10.84 7.61
CA ILE A 246 13.59 11.27 6.40
C ILE A 246 14.45 12.51 6.70
N GLU A 247 13.90 13.51 7.38
CA GLU A 247 14.61 14.75 7.73
C GLU A 247 15.86 14.48 8.57
N MET A 248 15.71 13.69 9.63
CA MET A 248 16.75 13.43 10.63
C MET A 248 17.81 12.42 10.17
N TYR A 249 17.49 11.55 9.22
CA TYR A 249 18.41 10.53 8.72
C TYR A 249 19.72 11.14 8.20
N ASN A 250 20.87 10.65 8.68
CA ASN A 250 22.18 11.13 8.24
C ASN A 250 22.75 10.25 7.11
N PRO A 251 22.87 10.76 5.86
CA PRO A 251 23.33 9.95 4.73
C PRO A 251 24.85 9.75 4.66
N ASN A 252 25.65 10.39 5.51
CA ASN A 252 27.13 10.41 5.36
C ASN A 252 27.75 9.02 5.22
N GLU A 253 27.33 8.05 6.05
CA GLU A 253 27.88 6.68 6.01
C GLU A 253 27.62 6.00 4.66
N ILE A 254 26.38 6.09 4.16
CA ILE A 254 26.00 5.45 2.90
C ILE A 254 26.58 6.20 1.70
N GLU A 255 26.72 7.53 1.78
CA GLU A 255 27.36 8.35 0.75
C GLU A 255 28.82 7.95 0.58
N HIS A 256 29.59 7.89 1.67
CA HIS A 256 30.98 7.43 1.63
C HIS A 256 31.07 6.02 1.03
N TYR A 257 30.23 5.09 1.50
CA TYR A 257 30.20 3.72 1.00
C TYR A 257 29.91 3.61 -0.50
N ALA A 258 28.97 4.42 -0.99
CA ALA A 258 28.52 4.42 -2.38
C ALA A 258 29.50 5.15 -3.31
N VAL A 259 30.15 6.23 -2.84
CA VAL A 259 31.20 6.96 -3.59
C VAL A 259 32.43 6.08 -3.79
N GLU A 260 32.88 5.37 -2.76
CA GLU A 260 34.00 4.41 -2.87
C GLU A 260 33.76 3.36 -3.97
N ARG A 261 32.49 2.98 -4.17
CA ARG A 261 32.07 1.98 -5.16
C ARG A 261 31.61 2.57 -6.48
N LYS A 262 31.67 3.90 -6.64
CA LYS A 262 31.23 4.63 -7.83
C LYS A 262 29.75 4.39 -8.18
N TRP A 263 28.90 4.25 -7.16
CA TRP A 263 27.45 4.12 -7.33
C TRP A 263 26.73 5.46 -7.36
N LEU A 264 27.37 6.52 -6.85
CA LEU A 264 26.90 7.90 -6.94
C LEU A 264 27.72 8.67 -8.01
N PRO A 265 27.09 9.64 -8.71
CA PRO A 265 25.69 10.04 -8.63
C PRO A 265 24.74 8.99 -9.23
N LEU A 266 23.49 8.97 -8.77
CA LEU A 266 22.45 8.11 -9.36
C LEU A 266 22.03 8.66 -10.73
N ASN A 267 21.98 7.78 -11.72
CA ASN A 267 21.60 8.11 -13.09
C ASN A 267 20.12 7.79 -13.34
N TRP A 268 19.46 8.65 -14.12
CA TRP A 268 18.08 8.48 -14.58
C TRP A 268 17.99 7.48 -15.74
#